data_AF-A0A563EQH7-F1
#
_entry.id   AF-A0A563EQH7-F1
#
_cell.length_a   1.000
_cell.length_b   1.000
_cell.length_c   1.000
_cell.angle_alpha   90.00
_cell.angle_beta   90.00
_cell.angle_gamma   90.00
#
_symmetry.space_group_name_H-M   'P 1'
#
loop_
_entity.id
_entity.type
_entity.pdbx_description
1 polymer ?
#
loop_
_entity_poly.entity_id
_entity_poly.type
_entity_poly.pdbx_seq_one_letter_code
_entity_poly.pdbx_strand_id
1 'polypeptide(L)'
;MSAVLRLVDWSDESDVPEPAGSAIERYKEIVATATEAHARMRAHDAARNAELSARIGQTQERVAEISEREQMVRFGAELHWEAAKKQLWNETWFRMTVFPKPDESVPPRPQGEYNAAMDAAYDVLEASLQKKPLLRRR
;
A
#
# COMPACT_ATOMS: atom_id res chain seq x y z
N MET A 1 21.60 -86.77 2.92
CA MET A 1 22.53 -87.27 3.96
C MET A 1 23.86 -86.53 3.82
N SER A 2 24.23 -85.81 4.88
CA SER A 2 25.54 -85.27 5.32
C SER A 2 26.59 -84.88 4.27
N ALA A 3 27.10 -83.64 4.15
CA ALA A 3 27.59 -82.65 5.13
C ALA A 3 28.78 -83.13 5.99
N VAL A 4 30.01 -82.73 5.61
CA VAL A 4 31.14 -82.52 6.52
C VAL A 4 31.90 -81.27 6.05
N LEU A 5 31.88 -80.26 6.92
CA LEU A 5 32.63 -79.02 6.91
C LEU A 5 34.15 -79.29 7.04
N ARG A 6 34.97 -78.54 6.29
CA ARG A 6 36.26 -78.05 6.80
C ARG A 6 36.40 -76.58 6.45
N LEU A 7 36.41 -75.80 7.53
CA LEU A 7 36.89 -74.43 7.65
C LEU A 7 38.09 -74.18 6.72
N VAL A 8 37.92 -73.31 5.74
CA VAL A 8 39.03 -72.50 5.25
C VAL A 8 38.99 -71.24 6.09
N ASP A 9 39.99 -71.17 6.96
CA ASP A 9 40.36 -70.05 7.79
C ASP A 9 40.52 -68.78 6.93
N TRP A 10 39.59 -67.84 7.08
CA TRP A 10 39.66 -66.51 6.44
C TRP A 10 40.38 -65.57 7.40
N SER A 11 41.62 -65.92 7.70
CA SER A 11 42.56 -65.08 8.46
C SER A 11 43.67 -64.64 7.51
N ASP A 12 43.36 -63.72 6.61
CA ASP A 12 44.39 -62.91 5.93
C ASP A 12 43.79 -61.58 5.47
N GLU A 13 43.91 -60.60 6.38
CA GLU A 13 44.51 -59.30 6.07
C GLU A 13 43.94 -58.54 4.86
N SER A 14 42.83 -57.86 5.12
CA SER A 14 42.59 -56.55 4.54
C SER A 14 42.35 -55.58 5.68
N ASP A 15 43.41 -55.32 6.44
CA ASP A 15 43.50 -54.20 7.37
C ASP A 15 43.58 -52.92 6.53
N VAL A 16 42.44 -52.55 5.93
CA VAL A 16 42.24 -51.18 5.48
C VAL A 16 41.74 -50.46 6.72
N PRO A 17 42.56 -49.62 7.38
CA PRO A 17 42.08 -48.85 8.50
C PRO A 17 41.01 -47.91 7.97
N GLU A 18 39.73 -48.25 8.16
CA GLU A 18 38.67 -47.30 7.92
C GLU A 18 38.88 -46.14 8.90
N PRO A 19 39.06 -44.89 8.43
CA PRO A 19 39.05 -43.75 9.32
C PRO A 19 37.60 -43.51 9.73
N ALA A 20 37.09 -44.32 10.65
CA ALA A 20 35.75 -44.22 11.22
C ALA A 20 35.51 -42.88 11.96
N GLY A 21 36.58 -42.15 12.27
CA GLY A 21 36.51 -40.74 12.66
C GLY A 21 36.11 -39.80 11.52
N SER A 22 36.61 -39.99 10.30
CA SER A 22 36.57 -38.96 9.24
C SER A 22 35.22 -38.83 8.51
N ALA A 23 34.48 -39.92 8.27
CA ALA A 23 33.22 -39.85 7.52
C ALA A 23 32.08 -39.26 8.36
N ILE A 24 32.01 -39.64 9.63
CA ILE A 24 31.04 -39.13 10.60
C ILE A 24 31.34 -37.66 10.93
N GLU A 25 32.60 -37.30 11.12
CA GLU A 25 33.03 -35.91 11.34
C GLU A 25 32.68 -35.04 10.13
N ARG A 26 33.03 -35.49 8.91
CA ARG A 26 32.70 -34.76 7.68
C ARG A 26 31.19 -34.61 7.47
N TYR A 27 30.40 -35.62 7.80
CA TYR A 27 28.94 -35.51 7.76
C TYR A 27 28.44 -34.46 8.76
N LYS A 28 28.93 -34.47 9.99
CA LYS A 28 28.59 -33.47 11.02
C LYS A 28 28.96 -32.06 10.57
N GLU A 29 30.13 -31.87 9.97
CA GLU A 29 30.58 -30.58 9.42
C GLU A 29 29.65 -30.05 8.32
N ILE A 30 29.23 -30.92 7.40
CA ILE A 30 28.29 -30.55 6.33
C ILE A 30 26.94 -30.16 6.92
N VAL A 31 26.41 -30.96 7.85
CA VAL A 31 25.14 -30.65 8.52
C VAL A 31 25.24 -29.33 9.30
N ALA A 32 26.34 -29.11 10.04
CA ALA A 32 26.58 -27.86 10.76
C ALA A 32 26.65 -26.65 9.81
N THR A 33 27.34 -26.79 8.68
CA THR A 33 27.42 -25.74 7.66
C THR A 33 26.05 -25.43 7.07
N ALA A 34 25.24 -26.45 6.78
CA ALA A 34 23.91 -26.28 6.24
C ALA A 34 22.96 -25.62 7.25
N THR A 35 23.02 -26.01 8.53
CA THR A 35 22.18 -25.40 9.57
C THR A 35 22.60 -23.96 9.87
N GLU A 36 23.89 -23.65 9.86
CA GLU A 36 24.39 -22.28 10.00
C GLU A 36 23.98 -21.41 8.80
N ALA A 37 24.12 -21.91 7.58
CA ALA A 37 23.67 -21.21 6.38
C ALA A 37 22.17 -20.92 6.43
N HIS A 38 21.36 -21.89 6.84
CA HIS A 38 19.92 -21.71 7.02
C HIS A 38 19.61 -20.67 8.11
N ALA A 39 20.29 -20.71 9.25
CA ALA A 39 20.12 -19.72 10.31
C ALA A 39 20.44 -18.29 9.83
N ARG A 40 21.54 -18.11 9.09
CA ARG A 40 21.91 -16.81 8.49
C ARG A 40 20.86 -16.33 7.50
N MET A 41 20.36 -17.22 6.64
CA MET A 41 19.29 -16.89 5.69
C MET A 41 18.03 -16.43 6.42
N ARG A 42 17.59 -17.16 7.47
CA ARG A 42 16.41 -16.78 8.26
C ARG A 42 16.56 -15.44 8.97
N ALA A 43 17.75 -15.15 9.49
CA ALA A 43 18.05 -13.85 10.10
C ALA A 43 17.98 -12.71 9.07
N HIS A 44 18.57 -12.92 7.89
CA HIS A 44 18.49 -11.96 6.78
C HIS A 44 17.06 -11.73 6.31
N ASP A 45 16.27 -12.80 6.13
CA ASP A 45 14.87 -12.72 5.73
C ASP A 45 14.03 -11.98 6.78
N ALA A 46 14.27 -12.23 8.06
CA ALA A 46 13.57 -11.52 9.14
C ALA A 46 13.88 -10.01 9.10
N ALA A 47 15.16 -9.64 8.92
CA ALA A 47 15.55 -8.24 8.79
C ALA A 47 14.90 -7.59 7.55
N ARG A 48 14.93 -8.29 6.41
CA ARG A 48 14.33 -7.79 5.17
C ARG A 48 12.82 -7.65 5.27
N ASN A 49 12.14 -8.61 5.89
CA ASN A 49 10.70 -8.53 6.13
C ASN A 49 10.35 -7.34 7.01
N ALA A 50 11.09 -7.12 8.11
CA ALA A 50 10.86 -5.97 8.98
C ALA A 50 11.00 -4.63 8.21
N GLU A 51 12.03 -4.52 7.38
CA GLU A 51 12.25 -3.35 6.53
C GLU A 51 11.11 -3.14 5.52
N LEU A 52 10.69 -4.21 4.83
CA LEU A 52 9.61 -4.14 3.84
C LEU A 52 8.27 -3.80 4.50
N SER A 53 7.96 -4.40 5.65
CA SER A 53 6.76 -4.08 6.42
C SER A 53 6.73 -2.61 6.84
N ALA A 54 7.86 -2.05 7.27
CA ALA A 54 7.97 -0.63 7.61
C ALA A 54 7.72 0.26 6.38
N ARG A 55 8.29 -0.07 5.21
CA ARG A 55 8.07 0.67 3.96
C ARG A 55 6.63 0.60 3.48
N ILE A 56 5.98 -0.57 3.62
CA ILE A 56 4.56 -0.75 3.31
C ILE A 56 3.71 0.12 4.22
N GLY A 57 3.96 0.11 5.54
CA GLY A 57 3.25 0.95 6.50
C GLY A 57 3.32 2.44 6.14
N GLN A 58 4.52 2.97 5.88
CA GLN A 58 4.70 4.37 5.45
C GLN A 58 3.95 4.71 4.15
N THR A 59 3.89 3.76 3.22
CA THR A 59 3.17 3.96 1.96
C THR A 59 1.67 3.97 2.19
N GLN A 60 1.17 3.07 3.04
CA GLN A 60 -0.25 3.01 3.41
C GLN A 60 -0.71 4.28 4.13
N GLU A 61 0.11 4.83 5.04
CA GLU A 61 -0.15 6.12 5.70
C GLU A 61 -0.29 7.25 4.67
N ARG A 62 0.66 7.37 3.74
CA ARG A 62 0.59 8.40 2.69
C ARG A 62 -0.64 8.25 1.79
N VAL A 63 -1.01 7.02 1.44
CA VAL A 63 -2.22 6.75 0.65
C VAL A 63 -3.47 7.16 1.44
N ALA A 64 -3.54 6.81 2.72
CA ALA A 64 -4.66 7.19 3.57
C ALA A 64 -4.80 8.72 3.68
N GLU A 65 -3.70 9.44 3.90
CA GLU A 65 -3.69 10.92 3.93
C GLU A 65 -4.18 11.55 2.62
N ILE A 66 -3.75 11.01 1.47
CA ILE A 66 -4.18 11.50 0.16
C ILE A 66 -5.67 11.22 -0.07
N SER A 67 -6.13 10.01 0.25
CA SER A 67 -7.54 9.63 0.10
C SER A 67 -8.47 10.41 1.02
N GLU A 68 -8.06 10.69 2.26
CA GLU A 68 -8.81 11.54 3.18
C GLU A 68 -8.93 12.97 2.63
N ARG A 69 -7.82 13.53 2.14
CA ARG A 69 -7.82 14.86 1.52
C ARG A 69 -8.74 14.92 0.30
N GLU A 70 -8.69 13.91 -0.57
CA GLU A 70 -9.57 13.82 -1.73
C GLU A 70 -11.05 13.81 -1.31
N GLN A 71 -11.42 12.99 -0.32
CA GLN A 71 -12.78 12.93 0.18
C GLN A 71 -13.25 14.27 0.75
N MET A 72 -12.41 14.93 1.56
CA MET A 72 -12.73 16.25 2.12
C MET A 72 -12.96 17.30 1.03
N VAL A 73 -12.13 17.31 -0.01
CA VAL A 73 -12.26 18.24 -1.15
C VAL A 73 -13.57 18.00 -1.90
N ARG A 74 -13.85 16.74 -2.25
CA ARG A 74 -15.08 16.38 -2.95
C ARG A 74 -16.32 16.77 -2.14
N PHE A 75 -16.32 16.44 -0.85
CA PHE A 75 -17.42 16.78 0.04
C PHE A 75 -17.62 18.29 0.18
N GLY A 76 -16.53 19.06 0.29
CA GLY A 76 -16.60 20.52 0.31
C GLY A 76 -17.23 21.10 -0.95
N ALA A 77 -16.82 20.64 -2.13
CA ALA A 77 -17.40 21.07 -3.40
C ALA A 77 -18.89 20.73 -3.53
N GLU A 78 -19.30 19.53 -3.08
CA GLU A 78 -20.70 19.11 -3.04
C GLU A 78 -21.54 20.01 -2.12
N LEU A 79 -21.02 20.36 -0.93
CA LEU A 79 -21.69 21.27 -0.02
C LEU A 79 -21.86 22.67 -0.61
N HIS A 80 -20.82 23.22 -1.24
CA HIS A 80 -20.90 24.52 -1.93
C HIS A 80 -21.96 24.50 -3.04
N TRP A 81 -22.00 23.42 -3.82
CA TRP A 81 -22.99 23.27 -4.88
C TRP A 81 -24.42 23.24 -4.35
N GLU A 82 -24.67 22.47 -3.29
CA GLU A 82 -26.00 22.42 -2.67
C GLU A 82 -26.38 23.76 -2.02
N ALA A 83 -25.42 24.49 -1.45
CA ALA A 83 -25.66 25.84 -0.94
C ALA A 83 -26.03 26.81 -2.07
N ALA A 84 -25.34 26.77 -3.21
CA ALA A 84 -25.63 27.60 -4.38
C ALA A 84 -27.01 27.25 -4.97
N LYS A 85 -27.33 25.96 -5.10
CA LYS A 85 -28.66 25.49 -5.54
C LYS A 85 -29.79 26.04 -4.68
N LYS A 86 -29.63 26.00 -3.34
CA LYS A 86 -30.64 26.53 -2.42
C LYS A 86 -30.88 28.03 -2.63
N GLN A 87 -29.82 28.82 -2.84
CA GLN A 87 -29.97 30.25 -3.13
C GLN A 87 -30.68 30.48 -4.47
N LEU A 88 -30.34 29.69 -5.50
CA LEU A 88 -30.90 29.81 -6.84
C LEU A 88 -32.32 29.24 -6.99
N TRP A 89 -32.83 28.47 -6.01
CA TRP A 89 -34.16 27.86 -6.07
C TRP A 89 -35.30 28.89 -6.20
N ASN A 90 -35.10 30.12 -5.71
CA ASN A 90 -36.08 31.21 -5.82
C ASN A 90 -36.10 31.85 -7.23
N GLU A 91 -35.12 31.55 -8.08
CA GLU A 91 -35.01 32.10 -9.42
C GLU A 91 -35.77 31.21 -10.43
N THR A 92 -36.92 31.68 -10.91
CA THR A 92 -37.85 30.90 -11.76
C THR A 92 -37.27 30.49 -13.13
N TRP A 93 -36.11 31.03 -13.51
CA TRP A 93 -35.49 30.85 -14.83
C TRP A 93 -34.32 29.86 -14.84
N PHE A 94 -33.88 29.33 -13.69
CA PHE A 94 -32.70 28.45 -13.62
C PHE A 94 -33.04 27.05 -13.09
N ARG A 95 -32.80 26.01 -13.89
CA ARG A 95 -32.98 24.60 -13.50
C ARG A 95 -31.63 23.96 -13.25
N MET A 96 -30.97 24.36 -12.16
CA MET A 96 -29.73 23.73 -11.70
C MET A 96 -30.05 22.41 -10.98
N THR A 97 -29.94 21.28 -11.68
CA THR A 97 -30.30 19.97 -11.11
C THR A 97 -29.13 19.03 -10.90
N VAL A 98 -28.04 19.16 -11.65
CA VAL A 98 -26.94 18.16 -11.66
C VAL A 98 -25.62 18.78 -11.21
N PHE A 99 -24.92 18.09 -10.30
CA PHE A 99 -23.57 18.45 -9.88
C PHE A 99 -22.62 18.53 -11.09
N PRO A 100 -21.78 19.58 -11.22
CA PRO A 100 -20.87 19.70 -12.35
C PRO A 100 -19.93 18.50 -12.47
N LYS A 101 -19.69 18.05 -13.71
CA LYS A 101 -18.68 17.00 -13.96
C LYS A 101 -17.28 17.60 -13.79
N PRO A 102 -16.29 16.80 -13.33
CA PRO A 102 -14.89 17.21 -13.32
C PRO A 102 -14.43 17.62 -14.72
N ASP A 103 -13.60 18.66 -14.79
CA ASP A 103 -12.95 19.13 -16.02
C ASP A 103 -11.45 18.80 -15.95
N GLU A 104 -11.00 17.90 -16.82
CA GLU A 104 -9.61 17.42 -16.87
C GLU A 104 -8.64 18.46 -17.46
N SER A 105 -9.14 19.54 -18.08
CA SER A 105 -8.30 20.61 -18.60
C SER A 105 -7.80 21.58 -17.53
N VAL A 106 -8.32 21.47 -16.30
CA VAL A 106 -7.95 22.31 -15.17
C VAL A 106 -6.50 21.99 -14.75
N PRO A 107 -5.59 22.97 -14.74
CA PRO A 107 -4.18 22.73 -14.41
C PRO A 107 -4.00 22.28 -12.95
N PRO A 108 -2.97 21.49 -12.62
CA PRO A 108 -2.69 21.17 -11.22
C PRO A 108 -2.26 22.45 -10.47
N ARG A 109 -2.95 22.75 -9.37
CA ARG A 109 -2.62 23.85 -8.45
C ARG A 109 -2.82 23.40 -7.00
N PRO A 110 -2.22 24.07 -6.01
CA PRO A 110 -2.50 23.83 -4.61
C PRO A 110 -4.01 23.90 -4.33
N GLN A 111 -4.56 22.89 -3.66
CA GLN A 111 -6.00 22.80 -3.38
C GLN A 111 -6.57 24.04 -2.67
N GLY A 112 -5.77 24.69 -1.81
CA GLY A 112 -6.18 25.91 -1.12
C GLY A 112 -6.53 27.06 -2.06
N GLU A 113 -5.89 27.14 -3.24
CA GLU A 113 -6.24 28.14 -4.26
C GLU A 113 -7.61 27.86 -4.88
N TYR A 114 -7.95 26.59 -5.12
CA TYR A 114 -9.26 26.21 -5.62
C TYR A 114 -10.36 26.44 -4.60
N ASN A 115 -10.09 26.15 -3.32
CA ASN A 115 -11.03 26.46 -2.25
C ASN A 115 -11.28 27.97 -2.15
N ALA A 116 -10.23 28.79 -2.14
CA ALA A 116 -10.38 30.24 -2.11
C ALA A 116 -11.11 30.79 -3.35
N ALA A 117 -10.86 30.22 -4.53
CA ALA A 117 -11.58 30.61 -5.75
C ALA A 117 -13.07 30.23 -5.69
N MET A 118 -13.38 29.06 -5.10
CA MET A 118 -14.76 28.59 -4.89
C MET A 118 -15.51 29.51 -3.93
N ASP A 119 -14.88 29.89 -2.81
CA ASP A 119 -15.43 30.85 -1.84
C ASP A 119 -15.70 32.21 -2.48
N ALA A 120 -14.70 32.77 -3.16
CA ALA A 120 -14.85 34.06 -3.84
C ALA A 120 -15.96 34.05 -4.92
N ALA A 121 -16.09 32.95 -5.68
CA ALA A 121 -17.16 32.80 -6.65
C ALA A 121 -18.54 32.70 -5.99
N TYR A 122 -18.64 32.04 -4.83
CA TYR A 122 -19.86 31.96 -4.05
C TYR A 122 -20.29 33.33 -3.49
N ASP A 123 -19.35 34.10 -2.95
CA ASP A 123 -19.63 35.45 -2.45
C ASP A 123 -20.15 36.38 -3.56
N VAL A 124 -19.57 36.28 -4.77
CA VAL A 124 -20.04 37.04 -5.94
C VAL A 124 -21.45 36.62 -6.34
N LEU A 125 -21.75 35.32 -6.31
CA LEU A 125 -23.10 34.79 -6.57
C LEU A 125 -24.10 35.38 -5.57
N GLU A 126 -23.81 35.29 -4.28
CA GLU A 126 -24.69 35.80 -3.21
C GLU A 126 -24.94 37.32 -3.38
N ALA A 127 -23.87 38.10 -3.59
CA ALA A 127 -23.97 39.53 -3.79
C ALA A 127 -24.80 39.89 -5.04
N SER A 128 -24.76 39.09 -6.10
CA SER A 128 -25.57 39.31 -7.31
C SER A 128 -27.06 39.09 -7.07
N LEU A 129 -27.41 38.10 -6.26
CA LEU A 129 -28.80 37.78 -5.90
C LEU A 129 -29.40 38.86 -4.99
N GLN A 130 -28.60 39.41 -4.06
CA GLN A 130 -29.04 40.52 -3.20
C GLN A 130 -29.29 41.84 -3.96
N LYS A 131 -28.63 42.06 -5.11
CA LYS A 131 -28.80 43.27 -5.93
C LYS A 131 -30.05 43.23 -6.84
N LYS A 132 -30.49 42.05 -7.25
CA LYS A 132 -31.69 41.86 -8.10
C LYS A 132 -33.03 42.33 -7.52
N PRO A 133 -33.36 42.19 -6.22
CA PRO A 133 -34.64 42.70 -5.70
C PRO A 133 -34.78 44.23 -5.80
N LEU A 134 -33.67 44.98 -5.91
CA LEU A 134 -33.70 46.44 -6.01
C LEU A 134 -33.93 46.97 -7.44
N LEU A 135 -33.64 46.15 -8.47
CA LEU A 135 -33.77 46.54 -9.88
C LEU A 135 -35.13 46.16 -10.49
N ARG A 136 -35.98 45.42 -9.77
CA ARG A 136 -37.32 45.05 -10.24
C ARG A 136 -38.36 46.09 -9.85
N ARG A 137 -38.26 47.31 -10.40
CA ARG A 137 -39.32 48.32 -10.30
C ARG A 137 -39.34 49.30 -11.48
N ARG A 138 -39.97 48.90 -12.59
CA ARG A 138 -40.96 49.68 -13.35
C ARG A 138 -41.46 48.88 -14.55
#